data_AF-A0A7J4T6T3-F1
#
_entry.id   AF-A0A7J4T6T3-F1
#
_cell.length_a   1.000
_cell.length_b   1.000
_cell.length_c   1.000
_cell.angle_alpha   90.00
_cell.angle_beta   90.00
_cell.angle_gamma   90.00
#
_symmetry.space_group_name_H-M   'P 1'
#
loop_
_entity.id
_entity.type
_entity.pdbx_description
1 polymer ?
#
loop_
_entity_poly.entity_id
_entity_poly.type
_entity_poly.pdbx_seq_one_letter_code
_entity_poly.pdbx_strand_id
1 'polypeptide(L)'
;MGAPNPWHHSLPTLDSKNQLLEGEHPLDMIRDFLLEWPGEETVKLLGFGSRHDRLAQIVGGYPEISTNRFPMDWPLHPKSLKSLRLSRYIDSLPSFERGISLRSALLNQDASIRRLDLNDKKRSYRRFIAILFIGIREDFGIEQEGFTDKELRLLGSLHSSESTRIDRCWPWEEISYYNLTKRGGEPSLNKNLDPFWKTNDDLKTSIQGDVWGIKFQKIQSWILHWSASDSDTGLTARLIRGASSLIENAMSSIRHSVIEEFGIGSIVIDGGGRLEFVAEYDPNDLLNRSVSRTFDSYDNDSYTPTYSLEIRRAFDRWEGLVNELDFYNMLENFLPPFNIYNVPQSVEKRDLTEEIQFKKNDTCPLCNGEIELDNKLKNKWPRLVSNIEHKVCDFHVLLYYIGQAQRYLDSAVRNSGKGVKTKNKQRKVSSIARLDLNSLGLLFVSSFDDSENRSLDVIRRRSFRFNSQWWQLIQEVVDSSNYTVDKIAAWMAAGDDIILAEYQAEKGEENESALGILLSNLAFKLSDLSDEEFVNSRLTFSGGIANRKKGESIQECLKRASDLEKRSKYFWRGYMLEKGETEYILNEHGETKDFSDFNELKISGENAFKLSRNSLWISDRISF
;
A
#
# COMPACT_ATOMS: atom_id res chain seq x y z
N MET A 1 -3.11 -10.50 -28.05
CA MET A 1 -3.65 -11.39 -26.99
C MET A 1 -3.28 -10.77 -25.66
N GLY A 2 -4.11 -10.83 -24.62
CA GLY A 2 -3.78 -10.26 -23.30
C GLY A 2 -2.88 -11.17 -22.46
N ALA A 3 -2.40 -10.68 -21.33
CA ALA A 3 -1.70 -11.50 -20.33
C ALA A 3 -2.63 -12.55 -19.70
N PRO A 4 -2.10 -13.69 -19.20
CA PRO A 4 -2.88 -14.65 -18.45
C PRO A 4 -3.51 -14.03 -17.21
N ASN A 5 -4.76 -14.39 -16.91
CA ASN A 5 -5.46 -13.92 -15.73
C ASN A 5 -4.92 -14.62 -14.47
N PRO A 6 -4.41 -13.87 -13.46
CA PRO A 6 -3.84 -14.49 -12.27
C PRO A 6 -4.90 -15.09 -11.35
N TRP A 7 -6.18 -14.70 -11.47
CA TRP A 7 -7.27 -15.17 -10.61
C TRP A 7 -7.71 -16.59 -10.95
N HIS A 8 -7.80 -16.91 -12.25
CA HIS A 8 -8.17 -18.24 -12.71
C HIS A 8 -7.72 -18.47 -14.16
N HIS A 9 -7.18 -19.64 -14.47
CA HIS A 9 -6.65 -19.97 -15.80
C HIS A 9 -7.74 -20.07 -16.89
N SER A 10 -8.98 -20.37 -16.51
CA SER A 10 -10.14 -20.42 -17.43
C SER A 10 -10.72 -19.04 -17.75
N LEU A 11 -10.36 -18.00 -17.01
CA LEU A 11 -10.85 -16.64 -17.28
C LEU A 11 -10.20 -16.07 -18.54
N PRO A 12 -10.88 -15.13 -19.23
CA PRO A 12 -10.29 -14.41 -20.36
C PRO A 12 -8.96 -13.78 -19.96
N THR A 13 -8.05 -13.68 -20.94
CA THR A 13 -6.81 -12.90 -20.76
C THR A 13 -7.15 -11.47 -20.37
N LEU A 14 -6.29 -10.87 -19.55
CA LEU A 14 -6.48 -9.51 -19.06
C LEU A 14 -6.55 -8.51 -20.21
N ASP A 15 -7.46 -7.54 -20.09
CA ASP A 15 -7.57 -6.43 -21.03
C ASP A 15 -6.72 -5.23 -20.58
N SER A 16 -5.93 -4.70 -21.52
CA SER A 16 -5.10 -3.51 -21.35
C SER A 16 -5.88 -2.21 -21.66
N LYS A 17 -6.94 -2.27 -22.47
CA LYS A 17 -7.56 -1.11 -23.14
C LYS A 17 -8.22 -0.08 -22.21
N ASN A 18 -8.56 -0.46 -20.99
CA ASN A 18 -9.17 0.43 -19.99
C ASN A 18 -8.30 0.62 -18.74
N GLN A 19 -7.04 0.19 -18.79
CA GLN A 19 -6.15 0.32 -17.63
C GLN A 19 -5.59 1.72 -17.50
N LEU A 20 -5.42 2.47 -18.59
CA LEU A 20 -4.90 3.84 -18.59
C LEU A 20 -6.03 4.85 -18.76
N LEU A 21 -5.84 6.06 -18.24
CA LEU A 21 -6.79 7.16 -18.47
C LEU A 21 -6.64 7.72 -19.89
N GLU A 22 -7.68 8.37 -20.39
CA GLU A 22 -7.65 9.02 -21.71
C GLU A 22 -6.48 10.01 -21.80
N GLY A 23 -5.67 9.86 -22.87
CA GLY A 23 -4.48 10.69 -23.11
C GLY A 23 -3.22 10.25 -22.36
N GLU A 24 -3.29 9.27 -21.46
CA GLU A 24 -2.10 8.69 -20.83
C GLU A 24 -1.36 7.75 -21.79
N HIS A 25 -0.03 7.77 -21.73
CA HIS A 25 0.83 6.82 -22.43
C HIS A 25 1.84 6.24 -21.44
N PRO A 26 2.06 4.91 -21.41
CA PRO A 26 2.86 4.26 -20.37
C PRO A 26 4.31 4.76 -20.34
N LEU A 27 4.94 4.97 -21.51
CA LEU A 27 6.31 5.50 -21.57
C LEU A 27 6.44 6.93 -21.05
N ASP A 28 5.42 7.77 -21.24
CA ASP A 28 5.43 9.14 -20.68
C ASP A 28 5.24 9.08 -19.16
N MET A 29 4.38 8.19 -18.65
CA MET A 29 4.22 7.98 -17.22
C MET A 29 5.53 7.49 -16.55
N ILE A 30 6.23 6.52 -17.17
CA ILE A 30 7.54 6.05 -16.68
C ILE A 30 8.52 7.22 -16.65
N ARG A 31 8.57 8.01 -17.73
CA ARG A 31 9.44 9.19 -17.82
C ARG A 31 9.14 10.20 -16.72
N ASP A 32 7.87 10.48 -16.42
CA ASP A 32 7.48 11.41 -15.37
C ASP A 32 8.03 10.97 -14.01
N PHE A 33 7.94 9.68 -13.66
CA PHE A 33 8.53 9.14 -12.42
C PHE A 33 10.05 9.28 -12.37
N LEU A 34 10.75 9.09 -13.50
CA LEU A 34 12.20 9.23 -13.56
C LEU A 34 12.66 10.69 -13.40
N LEU A 35 11.90 11.64 -13.94
CA LEU A 35 12.18 13.07 -13.86
C LEU A 35 11.83 13.65 -12.49
N GLU A 36 10.78 13.13 -11.86
CA GLU A 36 10.30 13.56 -10.55
C GLU A 36 10.83 12.69 -9.40
N TRP A 37 11.84 11.85 -9.65
CA TRP A 37 12.43 10.97 -8.64
C TRP A 37 12.96 11.81 -7.47
N PRO A 38 12.59 11.51 -6.21
CA PRO A 38 13.09 12.26 -5.06
C PRO A 38 14.61 12.25 -4.92
N GLY A 39 15.22 13.39 -4.64
CA GLY A 39 16.68 13.49 -4.49
C GLY A 39 17.41 13.71 -5.83
N GLU A 40 18.42 12.89 -6.12
CA GLU A 40 19.24 13.06 -7.33
C GLU A 40 18.45 12.67 -8.60
N GLU A 41 18.47 13.54 -9.62
CA GLU A 41 17.84 13.28 -10.91
C GLU A 41 18.39 12.02 -11.57
N THR A 42 17.51 11.17 -12.12
CA THR A 42 17.91 9.87 -12.69
C THR A 42 18.98 9.98 -13.78
N VAL A 43 18.91 11.05 -14.58
CA VAL A 43 19.85 11.32 -15.66
C VAL A 43 21.28 11.62 -15.17
N LYS A 44 21.42 12.14 -13.94
CA LYS A 44 22.69 12.53 -13.31
C LYS A 44 23.42 11.36 -12.66
N LEU A 45 22.69 10.30 -12.28
CA LEU A 45 23.27 9.08 -11.72
C LEU A 45 24.39 8.56 -12.63
N LEU A 46 25.56 8.29 -12.07
CA LEU A 46 26.70 7.76 -12.84
C LEU A 46 26.54 6.26 -13.12
N GLY A 47 26.06 5.50 -12.13
CA GLY A 47 25.87 4.05 -12.21
C GLY A 47 24.66 3.64 -13.04
N PHE A 48 24.83 2.68 -13.95
CA PHE A 48 23.69 2.09 -14.66
C PHE A 48 22.80 1.24 -13.75
N GLY A 49 23.35 0.66 -12.67
CA GLY A 49 22.62 -0.13 -11.68
C GLY A 49 21.49 0.67 -11.06
N SER A 50 21.80 1.82 -10.47
CA SER A 50 20.78 2.71 -9.87
C SER A 50 19.70 3.17 -10.86
N ARG A 51 20.06 3.38 -12.13
CA ARG A 51 19.07 3.70 -13.19
C ARG A 51 18.18 2.51 -13.53
N HIS A 52 18.74 1.30 -13.53
CA HIS A 52 17.99 0.07 -13.68
C HIS A 52 17.04 -0.16 -12.51
N ASP A 53 17.53 -0.01 -11.27
CA ASP A 53 16.71 -0.17 -10.07
C ASP A 53 15.50 0.74 -10.08
N ARG A 54 15.67 2.03 -10.41
CA ARG A 54 14.56 2.98 -10.56
C ARG A 54 13.55 2.54 -11.62
N LEU A 55 14.03 2.07 -12.77
CA LEU A 55 13.16 1.59 -13.85
C LEU A 55 12.40 0.31 -13.43
N ALA A 56 13.08 -0.65 -12.81
CA ALA A 56 12.49 -1.88 -12.31
C ALA A 56 11.44 -1.59 -11.22
N GLN A 57 11.72 -0.65 -10.31
CA GLN A 57 10.79 -0.16 -9.30
C GLN A 57 9.54 0.46 -9.93
N ILE A 58 9.68 1.31 -10.96
CA ILE A 58 8.53 1.88 -11.68
C ILE A 58 7.68 0.76 -12.31
N VAL A 59 8.31 -0.18 -13.00
CA VAL A 59 7.64 -1.34 -13.62
C VAL A 59 6.93 -2.20 -12.57
N GLY A 60 7.56 -2.39 -11.41
CA GLY A 60 7.00 -3.14 -10.28
C GLY A 60 5.84 -2.44 -9.58
N GLY A 61 5.63 -1.14 -9.80
CA GLY A 61 4.61 -0.35 -9.10
C GLY A 61 5.09 0.23 -7.76
N TYR A 62 6.41 0.35 -7.60
CA TYR A 62 7.09 0.87 -6.40
C TYR A 62 8.10 1.99 -6.68
N PRO A 63 7.81 2.98 -7.56
CA PRO A 63 8.67 4.16 -7.64
C PRO A 63 8.63 4.91 -6.32
N GLU A 64 9.74 5.54 -5.97
CA GLU A 64 9.76 6.48 -4.86
C GLU A 64 8.94 7.72 -5.24
N ILE A 65 7.85 7.98 -4.50
CA ILE A 65 6.90 9.09 -4.80
C ILE A 65 7.17 10.34 -3.96
N SER A 66 7.88 10.17 -2.86
CA SER A 66 8.39 11.17 -1.93
C SER A 66 9.58 10.53 -1.20
N THR A 67 10.46 11.33 -0.59
CA THR A 67 11.66 10.82 0.08
C THR A 67 11.34 9.63 0.98
N ASN A 68 11.88 8.46 0.64
CA ASN A 68 11.67 7.19 1.33
C ASN A 68 10.19 6.80 1.51
N ARG A 69 9.34 7.08 0.52
CA ARG A 69 7.95 6.62 0.46
C ARG A 69 7.64 5.97 -0.88
N PHE A 70 6.99 4.83 -0.81
CA PHE A 70 6.46 4.08 -1.95
C PHE A 70 4.94 4.25 -2.07
N PRO A 71 4.31 3.82 -3.19
CA PRO A 71 2.87 3.93 -3.38
C PRO A 71 2.04 3.32 -2.26
N MET A 72 2.48 2.19 -1.70
CA MET A 72 1.79 1.50 -0.61
C MET A 72 1.90 2.21 0.75
N ASP A 73 2.86 3.14 0.91
CA ASP A 73 3.00 3.96 2.14
C ASP A 73 2.08 5.17 2.14
N TRP A 74 1.63 5.61 0.96
CA TRP A 74 0.70 6.72 0.82
C TRP A 74 -0.31 6.42 -0.29
N PRO A 75 -1.19 5.43 -0.11
CA PRO A 75 -1.97 4.85 -1.21
C PRO A 75 -2.93 5.84 -1.87
N LEU A 76 -3.42 6.83 -1.13
CA LEU A 76 -4.33 7.86 -1.65
C LEU A 76 -3.62 9.04 -2.34
N HIS A 77 -2.29 9.02 -2.42
CA HIS A 77 -1.54 10.05 -3.12
C HIS A 77 -1.69 9.89 -4.65
N PRO A 78 -1.88 10.97 -5.43
CA PRO A 78 -2.08 10.88 -6.88
C PRO A 78 -0.96 10.13 -7.62
N LYS A 79 0.30 10.32 -7.20
CA LYS A 79 1.44 9.58 -7.77
C LYS A 79 1.41 8.08 -7.46
N SER A 80 0.91 7.67 -6.28
CA SER A 80 0.75 6.26 -5.93
C SER A 80 -0.20 5.59 -6.90
N LEU A 81 -1.34 6.22 -7.15
CA LEU A 81 -2.39 5.68 -8.02
C LEU A 81 -1.98 5.68 -9.48
N LYS A 82 -1.28 6.73 -9.93
CA LYS A 82 -0.65 6.76 -11.25
C LYS A 82 0.34 5.60 -11.43
N SER A 83 1.14 5.29 -10.40
CA SER A 83 2.10 4.19 -10.44
C SER A 83 1.43 2.82 -10.44
N LEU A 84 0.49 2.60 -9.52
CA LEU A 84 -0.26 1.35 -9.43
C LEU A 84 -1.04 1.07 -10.72
N ARG A 85 -1.62 2.11 -11.34
CA ARG A 85 -2.29 2.01 -12.65
C ARG A 85 -1.33 1.64 -13.77
N LEU A 86 -0.18 2.31 -13.86
CA LEU A 86 0.86 2.01 -14.84
C LEU A 86 1.33 0.55 -14.73
N SER A 87 1.68 0.11 -13.52
CA SER A 87 2.19 -1.25 -13.31
C SER A 87 1.10 -2.31 -13.54
N ARG A 88 -0.18 -2.01 -13.24
CA ARG A 88 -1.32 -2.87 -13.60
C ARG A 88 -1.53 -2.96 -15.11
N TYR A 89 -1.36 -1.86 -15.85
CA TYR A 89 -1.36 -1.88 -17.32
C TYR A 89 -0.25 -2.78 -17.86
N ILE A 90 0.99 -2.65 -17.36
CA ILE A 90 2.11 -3.51 -17.77
C ILE A 90 1.84 -4.98 -17.42
N ASP A 91 1.18 -5.27 -16.30
CA ASP A 91 0.77 -6.64 -15.94
C ASP A 91 -0.32 -7.23 -16.84
N SER A 92 -1.12 -6.38 -17.51
CA SER A 92 -2.12 -6.82 -18.48
C SER A 92 -1.53 -7.15 -19.86
N LEU A 93 -0.27 -6.77 -20.13
CA LEU A 93 0.40 -7.04 -21.40
C LEU A 93 1.04 -8.44 -21.42
N PRO A 94 0.96 -9.18 -22.55
CA PRO A 94 1.64 -10.46 -22.69
C PRO A 94 3.17 -10.27 -22.73
N SER A 95 3.91 -11.27 -22.25
CA SER A 95 5.34 -11.39 -22.50
C SER A 95 5.62 -12.20 -23.79
N PHE A 96 6.87 -12.17 -24.25
CA PHE A 96 7.41 -13.12 -25.24
C PHE A 96 7.29 -14.57 -24.78
N GLU A 97 7.36 -14.78 -23.47
CA GLU A 97 7.20 -16.09 -22.89
C GLU A 97 5.71 -16.38 -22.64
N ARG A 98 5.24 -17.48 -23.21
CA ARG A 98 3.84 -17.88 -23.10
C ARG A 98 3.49 -18.16 -21.64
N GLY A 99 2.38 -17.60 -21.17
CA GLY A 99 1.91 -17.82 -19.81
C GLY A 99 2.48 -16.84 -18.77
N ILE A 100 3.23 -15.82 -19.18
CA ILE A 100 3.80 -14.81 -18.28
C ILE A 100 3.34 -13.40 -18.72
N SER A 101 3.05 -12.51 -17.77
CA SER A 101 2.82 -11.09 -18.08
C SER A 101 4.13 -10.36 -18.38
N LEU A 102 4.05 -9.25 -19.10
CA LEU A 102 5.22 -8.40 -19.37
C LEU A 102 5.85 -7.91 -18.06
N ARG A 103 5.03 -7.51 -17.08
CA ARG A 103 5.49 -7.12 -15.74
C ARG A 103 6.31 -8.23 -15.09
N SER A 104 5.76 -9.44 -15.03
CA SER A 104 6.46 -10.58 -14.40
C SER A 104 7.75 -10.96 -15.12
N ALA A 105 7.76 -10.93 -16.46
CA ALA A 105 8.96 -11.19 -17.24
C ALA A 105 10.06 -10.15 -16.98
N LEU A 106 9.71 -8.87 -16.91
CA LEU A 106 10.64 -7.79 -16.56
C LEU A 106 11.18 -7.96 -15.12
N LEU A 107 10.33 -8.31 -14.16
CA LEU A 107 10.75 -8.54 -12.77
C LEU A 107 11.66 -9.76 -12.61
N ASN A 108 11.39 -10.84 -13.35
CA ASN A 108 12.28 -12.02 -13.40
C ASN A 108 13.63 -11.65 -14.03
N GLN A 109 13.61 -10.78 -15.04
CA GLN A 109 14.82 -10.28 -15.65
C GLN A 109 15.64 -9.37 -14.72
N ASP A 110 15.00 -8.48 -13.95
CA ASP A 110 15.68 -7.69 -12.90
C ASP A 110 16.41 -8.62 -11.91
N ALA A 111 15.73 -9.67 -11.45
CA ALA A 111 16.34 -10.68 -10.58
C ALA A 111 17.57 -11.37 -11.21
N SER A 112 17.47 -11.73 -12.49
CA SER A 112 18.60 -12.29 -13.25
C SER A 112 19.75 -11.28 -13.34
N ILE A 113 19.46 -10.02 -13.68
CA ILE A 113 20.44 -8.93 -13.81
C ILE A 113 21.24 -8.75 -12.52
N ARG A 114 20.60 -8.80 -11.36
CA ARG A 114 21.26 -8.59 -10.05
C ARG A 114 22.42 -9.55 -9.81
N ARG A 115 22.29 -10.80 -10.28
CA ARG A 115 23.28 -11.89 -10.12
C ARG A 115 24.41 -11.86 -11.15
N LEU A 116 24.37 -10.97 -12.14
CA LEU A 116 25.37 -10.90 -13.20
C LEU A 116 26.58 -10.04 -12.84
N ASP A 117 27.70 -10.32 -13.50
CA ASP A 117 28.88 -9.45 -13.51
C ASP A 117 28.60 -8.12 -14.26
N LEU A 118 29.42 -7.09 -13.99
CA LEU A 118 29.20 -5.73 -14.49
C LEU A 118 29.04 -5.60 -16.02
N ASN A 119 29.75 -6.41 -16.81
CA ASN A 119 29.64 -6.35 -18.27
C ASN A 119 28.34 -6.99 -18.76
N ASP A 120 27.96 -8.12 -18.19
CA ASP A 120 26.72 -8.83 -18.53
C ASP A 120 25.49 -8.05 -18.08
N LYS A 121 25.58 -7.33 -16.94
CA LYS A 121 24.54 -6.41 -16.48
C LYS A 121 24.17 -5.34 -17.51
N LYS A 122 25.15 -4.77 -18.23
CA LYS A 122 24.87 -3.74 -19.27
C LYS A 122 24.06 -4.30 -20.43
N ARG A 123 24.41 -5.51 -20.87
CA ARG A 123 23.73 -6.18 -21.97
C ARG A 123 22.31 -6.57 -21.58
N SER A 124 22.16 -7.18 -20.40
CA SER A 124 20.85 -7.55 -19.86
C SER A 124 19.97 -6.34 -19.57
N TYR A 125 20.57 -5.21 -19.19
CA TYR A 125 19.85 -3.93 -19.06
C TYR A 125 19.27 -3.42 -20.39
N ARG A 126 20.04 -3.47 -21.49
CA ARG A 126 19.49 -3.16 -22.84
C ARG A 126 18.31 -4.07 -23.17
N ARG A 127 18.48 -5.37 -22.92
CA ARG A 127 17.42 -6.36 -23.14
C ARG A 127 16.16 -6.04 -22.33
N PHE A 128 16.29 -5.58 -21.08
CA PHE A 128 15.15 -5.16 -20.25
C PHE A 128 14.36 -4.02 -20.90
N ILE A 129 15.04 -2.97 -21.38
CA ILE A 129 14.38 -1.86 -22.07
C ILE A 129 13.74 -2.33 -23.38
N ALA A 130 14.43 -3.20 -24.13
CA ALA A 130 13.92 -3.77 -25.37
C ALA A 130 12.59 -4.51 -25.14
N ILE A 131 12.55 -5.36 -24.10
CA ILE A 131 11.36 -6.15 -23.76
C ILE A 131 10.18 -5.23 -23.41
N LEU A 132 10.43 -4.21 -22.60
CA LEU A 132 9.43 -3.20 -22.26
C LEU A 132 8.89 -2.48 -23.51
N PHE A 133 9.77 -2.03 -24.41
CA PHE A 133 9.37 -1.29 -25.60
C PHE A 133 8.57 -2.16 -26.56
N ILE A 134 9.03 -3.39 -26.80
CA ILE A 134 8.33 -4.31 -27.70
C ILE A 134 6.94 -4.64 -27.16
N GLY A 135 6.81 -4.94 -25.86
CA GLY A 135 5.49 -5.22 -25.27
C GLY A 135 4.51 -4.04 -25.41
N ILE A 136 4.99 -2.81 -25.21
CA ILE A 136 4.17 -1.60 -25.42
C ILE A 136 3.87 -1.38 -26.91
N ARG A 137 4.84 -1.59 -27.81
CA ARG A 137 4.61 -1.48 -29.26
C ARG A 137 3.55 -2.45 -29.76
N GLU A 138 3.56 -3.69 -29.27
CA GLU A 138 2.55 -4.69 -29.63
C GLU A 138 1.14 -4.25 -29.24
N ASP A 139 0.97 -3.69 -28.05
CA ASP A 139 -0.32 -3.19 -27.56
C ASP A 139 -0.83 -2.00 -28.40
N PHE A 140 0.09 -1.07 -28.74
CA PHE A 140 -0.23 0.11 -29.55
C PHE A 140 -0.20 -0.13 -31.07
N GLY A 141 0.10 -1.35 -31.54
CA GLY A 141 0.20 -1.67 -32.97
C GLY A 141 1.31 -0.91 -33.71
N ILE A 142 2.42 -0.61 -33.03
CA ILE A 142 3.53 0.17 -33.59
C ILE A 142 4.48 -0.75 -34.35
N GLU A 143 4.56 -0.57 -35.67
CA GLU A 143 5.44 -1.35 -36.57
C GLU A 143 6.65 -0.55 -37.08
N GLN A 144 6.80 0.69 -36.61
CA GLN A 144 7.85 1.61 -37.04
C GLN A 144 9.26 1.02 -36.84
N GLU A 145 10.08 1.11 -37.88
CA GLU A 145 11.55 1.00 -37.79
C GLU A 145 12.10 2.31 -37.23
N GLY A 146 12.94 2.26 -36.22
CA GLY A 146 13.22 3.48 -35.45
C GLY A 146 12.85 3.33 -33.99
N PHE A 147 13.32 4.26 -33.17
CA PHE A 147 12.66 4.59 -31.92
C PHE A 147 11.54 5.59 -32.24
N THR A 148 10.41 5.46 -31.54
CA THR A 148 9.34 6.47 -31.54
C THR A 148 9.78 7.69 -30.73
N ASP A 149 9.09 8.82 -30.90
CA ASP A 149 9.34 10.03 -30.12
C ASP A 149 9.26 9.79 -28.60
N LYS A 150 8.34 8.93 -28.17
CA LYS A 150 8.13 8.63 -26.74
C LYS A 150 9.25 7.77 -26.17
N GLU A 151 9.72 6.79 -26.95
CA GLU A 151 10.89 5.98 -26.59
C GLU A 151 12.15 6.83 -26.51
N LEU A 152 12.39 7.73 -27.47
CA LEU A 152 13.53 8.66 -27.45
C LEU A 152 13.50 9.57 -26.22
N ARG A 153 12.32 10.11 -25.86
CA ARG A 153 12.17 10.95 -24.65
C ARG A 153 12.46 10.18 -23.38
N LEU A 154 11.98 8.93 -23.27
CA LEU A 154 12.25 8.07 -22.13
C LEU A 154 13.74 7.72 -22.04
N LEU A 155 14.35 7.27 -23.13
CA LEU A 155 15.78 6.95 -23.19
C LEU A 155 16.65 8.16 -22.84
N GLY A 156 16.29 9.35 -23.33
CA GLY A 156 16.96 10.59 -22.96
C GLY A 156 16.86 10.93 -21.47
N SER A 157 15.73 10.59 -20.83
CA SER A 157 15.51 10.82 -19.40
C SER A 157 16.21 9.77 -18.52
N LEU A 158 16.39 8.54 -19.04
CA LEU A 158 17.18 7.50 -18.38
C LEU A 158 18.67 7.78 -18.52
N HIS A 159 19.17 8.02 -19.73
CA HIS A 159 20.60 7.96 -20.01
C HIS A 159 21.25 9.29 -20.29
N SER A 160 20.53 10.39 -20.50
CA SER A 160 21.07 11.59 -21.15
C SER A 160 21.46 11.32 -22.61
N SER A 161 21.68 12.37 -23.40
CA SER A 161 22.10 12.28 -24.80
C SER A 161 23.62 12.11 -24.98
N GLU A 162 24.34 11.69 -23.94
CA GLU A 162 25.79 11.44 -24.03
C GLU A 162 26.09 10.27 -24.99
N SER A 163 26.96 10.47 -25.97
CA SER A 163 27.23 9.51 -27.05
C SER A 163 27.62 8.13 -26.54
N THR A 164 28.45 8.06 -25.50
CA THR A 164 28.91 6.81 -24.89
C THR A 164 27.77 5.98 -24.30
N ARG A 165 26.67 6.62 -23.87
CA ARG A 165 25.53 5.96 -23.24
C ARG A 165 24.53 5.48 -24.29
N ILE A 166 24.40 6.17 -25.42
CA ILE A 166 23.58 5.72 -26.55
C ILE A 166 24.06 4.35 -27.03
N ASP A 167 25.35 4.24 -27.38
CA ASP A 167 25.92 3.00 -27.92
C ASP A 167 25.85 1.82 -26.91
N ARG A 168 25.87 2.14 -25.61
CA ARG A 168 25.95 1.14 -24.54
C ARG A 168 24.61 0.73 -23.95
N CYS A 169 23.60 1.57 -24.00
CA CYS A 169 22.37 1.40 -23.23
C CYS A 169 21.09 1.40 -24.07
N TRP A 170 21.13 1.88 -25.32
CA TRP A 170 19.93 1.97 -26.15
C TRP A 170 19.70 0.66 -26.91
N PRO A 171 18.49 0.08 -26.85
CA PRO A 171 18.24 -1.27 -27.36
C PRO A 171 17.94 -1.33 -28.87
N TRP A 172 18.72 -0.63 -29.69
CA TRP A 172 18.44 -0.51 -31.14
C TRP A 172 18.49 -1.85 -31.87
N GLU A 173 19.56 -2.61 -31.62
CA GLU A 173 19.83 -3.89 -32.28
C GLU A 173 18.78 -4.94 -31.89
N GLU A 174 18.37 -4.94 -30.63
CA GLU A 174 17.36 -5.84 -30.07
C GLU A 174 15.98 -5.60 -30.67
N ILE A 175 15.56 -4.34 -30.80
CA ILE A 175 14.26 -3.99 -31.40
C ILE A 175 14.25 -4.30 -32.90
N SER A 176 15.34 -3.99 -33.60
CA SER A 176 15.48 -4.28 -35.02
C SER A 176 15.43 -5.79 -35.30
N TYR A 177 16.11 -6.59 -34.48
CA TYR A 177 16.05 -8.05 -34.55
C TYR A 177 14.63 -8.58 -34.37
N TYR A 178 13.92 -8.11 -33.35
CA TYR A 178 12.54 -8.51 -33.12
C TYR A 178 11.62 -8.17 -34.31
N ASN A 179 11.73 -6.96 -34.86
CA ASN A 179 10.91 -6.56 -36.02
C ASN A 179 11.20 -7.41 -37.26
N LEU A 180 12.47 -7.78 -37.50
CA LEU A 180 12.86 -8.65 -38.63
C LEU A 180 12.28 -10.07 -38.48
N THR A 181 12.43 -10.67 -37.29
CA THR A 181 11.92 -12.01 -37.02
C THR A 181 10.39 -12.08 -37.10
N LYS A 182 9.68 -11.06 -36.60
CA LYS A 182 8.22 -10.95 -36.69
C LYS A 182 7.71 -10.94 -38.13
N ARG A 183 8.47 -10.34 -39.06
CA ARG A 183 8.14 -10.28 -40.49
C ARG A 183 8.52 -11.56 -41.26
N GLY A 184 8.96 -12.61 -40.57
CA GLY A 184 9.41 -13.86 -41.20
C GLY A 184 10.74 -13.73 -41.94
N GLY A 185 11.48 -12.63 -41.70
CA GLY A 185 12.83 -12.49 -42.23
C GLY A 185 13.80 -13.37 -41.45
N GLU A 186 14.73 -14.03 -42.15
CA GLU A 186 15.90 -14.60 -41.49
C GLU A 186 16.81 -13.44 -41.03
N PRO A 187 17.04 -13.27 -39.73
CA PRO A 187 18.01 -12.29 -39.28
C PRO A 187 19.37 -12.70 -39.85
N SER A 188 19.93 -11.88 -40.74
CA SER A 188 21.32 -12.04 -41.14
C SER A 188 22.13 -12.12 -39.86
N LEU A 189 22.92 -13.18 -39.71
CA LEU A 189 23.72 -13.52 -38.52
C LEU A 189 24.56 -12.32 -38.08
N ASN A 190 23.96 -11.39 -37.35
CA ASN A 190 24.69 -10.39 -36.62
C ASN A 190 25.29 -11.18 -35.47
N LYS A 191 26.55 -11.62 -35.64
CA LYS A 191 27.27 -12.51 -34.72
C LYS A 191 27.33 -12.00 -33.27
N ASN A 192 26.88 -10.76 -33.04
CA ASN A 192 26.84 -10.09 -31.75
C ASN A 192 25.47 -10.16 -31.04
N LEU A 193 24.38 -10.59 -31.71
CA LEU A 193 23.09 -10.79 -31.06
C LEU A 193 23.09 -12.12 -30.28
N ASP A 194 22.73 -11.99 -29.00
CA ASP A 194 23.01 -12.97 -27.96
C ASP A 194 22.26 -14.29 -28.13
N PRO A 195 22.88 -15.47 -27.87
CA PRO A 195 22.14 -16.70 -27.59
C PRO A 195 21.02 -16.54 -26.54
N PHE A 196 21.12 -15.59 -25.60
CA PHE A 196 20.06 -15.31 -24.60
C PHE A 196 18.70 -14.91 -25.21
N TRP A 197 18.68 -14.26 -26.39
CA TRP A 197 17.42 -13.97 -27.10
C TRP A 197 16.73 -15.22 -27.66
N LYS A 198 17.42 -16.37 -27.67
CA LYS A 198 16.88 -17.63 -28.17
C LYS A 198 16.25 -18.49 -27.08
N THR A 199 16.71 -18.41 -25.83
CA THR A 199 16.24 -19.32 -24.76
C THR A 199 15.19 -18.70 -23.84
N ASN A 200 15.20 -17.37 -23.64
CA ASN A 200 14.30 -16.66 -22.71
C ASN A 200 14.28 -17.23 -21.27
N ASP A 201 15.31 -17.97 -20.87
CA ASP A 201 15.38 -18.58 -19.53
C ASP A 201 15.39 -17.51 -18.42
N ASP A 202 15.97 -16.35 -18.71
CA ASP A 202 16.00 -15.17 -17.84
C ASP A 202 14.62 -14.56 -17.58
N LEU A 203 13.64 -14.81 -18.48
CA LEU A 203 12.26 -14.34 -18.32
C LEU A 203 11.40 -15.34 -17.53
N LYS A 204 11.78 -16.62 -17.52
CA LYS A 204 11.08 -17.70 -16.83
C LYS A 204 11.52 -17.87 -15.39
N THR A 205 12.81 -17.69 -15.14
CA THR A 205 13.41 -18.03 -13.85
C THR A 205 12.99 -16.98 -12.82
N SER A 206 12.05 -17.35 -11.95
CA SER A 206 11.71 -16.54 -10.78
C SER A 206 12.89 -16.46 -9.83
N ILE A 207 12.86 -15.45 -8.94
CA ILE A 207 13.77 -15.38 -7.80
C ILE A 207 13.73 -16.71 -7.05
N GLN A 208 14.90 -17.21 -6.71
CA GLN A 208 15.10 -18.44 -5.96
C GLN A 208 15.32 -18.08 -4.49
N GLY A 209 14.83 -18.91 -3.58
CA GLY A 209 14.96 -18.69 -2.14
C GLY A 209 13.72 -19.13 -1.38
N ASP A 210 13.76 -18.92 -0.08
CA ASP A 210 12.62 -19.16 0.80
C ASP A 210 11.74 -17.91 0.86
N VAL A 211 10.44 -18.10 1.05
CA VAL A 211 9.53 -16.99 1.29
C VAL A 211 9.58 -16.64 2.77
N TRP A 212 9.97 -15.41 3.07
CA TRP A 212 9.96 -14.83 4.40
C TRP A 212 8.89 -13.77 4.52
N GLY A 213 8.44 -13.50 5.73
CA GLY A 213 7.45 -12.49 6.03
C GLY A 213 7.74 -11.74 7.31
N ILE A 214 7.30 -10.49 7.36
CA ILE A 214 7.21 -9.69 8.58
C ILE A 214 5.78 -9.17 8.70
N LYS A 215 5.19 -9.28 9.89
CA LYS A 215 3.82 -8.82 10.16
C LYS A 215 3.74 -8.10 11.50
N PHE A 216 3.29 -6.85 11.49
CA PHE A 216 2.90 -6.15 12.70
C PHE A 216 1.58 -6.71 13.22
N GLN A 217 1.53 -6.97 14.53
CA GLN A 217 0.38 -7.58 15.19
C GLN A 217 -0.50 -6.53 15.85
N LYS A 218 -1.82 -6.79 15.86
CA LYS A 218 -2.82 -6.00 16.59
C LYS A 218 -2.73 -4.49 16.31
N ILE A 219 -2.35 -4.09 15.10
CA ILE A 219 -2.15 -2.69 14.66
C ILE A 219 -3.28 -1.78 15.14
N GLN A 220 -4.53 -2.15 14.89
CA GLN A 220 -5.67 -1.34 15.30
C GLN A 220 -5.80 -1.19 16.82
N SER A 221 -5.56 -2.27 17.57
CA SER A 221 -5.61 -2.22 19.03
C SER A 221 -4.48 -1.35 19.58
N TRP A 222 -3.30 -1.43 18.95
CA TRP A 222 -2.15 -0.60 19.28
C TRP A 222 -2.40 0.88 18.98
N ILE A 223 -2.96 1.22 17.80
CA ILE A 223 -3.33 2.61 17.45
C ILE A 223 -4.34 3.15 18.47
N LEU A 224 -5.39 2.37 18.78
CA LEU A 224 -6.41 2.77 19.75
C LEU A 224 -5.87 2.93 21.17
N HIS A 225 -4.87 2.12 21.55
CA HIS A 225 -4.17 2.22 22.82
C HIS A 225 -3.44 3.56 22.94
N TRP A 226 -2.65 3.92 21.91
CA TRP A 226 -1.87 5.16 21.90
C TRP A 226 -2.65 6.42 21.53
N SER A 227 -3.89 6.28 21.06
CA SER A 227 -4.77 7.41 20.77
C SER A 227 -5.80 7.68 21.86
N ALA A 228 -5.90 6.82 22.87
CA ALA A 228 -6.92 6.90 23.90
C ALA A 228 -6.81 8.23 24.66
N SER A 229 -7.83 9.08 24.51
CA SER A 229 -7.98 10.29 25.30
C SER A 229 -9.46 10.55 25.52
N ASP A 230 -9.83 10.72 26.79
CA ASP A 230 -11.18 11.13 27.19
C ASP A 230 -11.48 12.59 26.80
N SER A 231 -10.48 13.33 26.32
CA SER A 231 -10.65 14.71 25.89
C SER A 231 -11.23 14.80 24.47
N ASP A 232 -12.39 15.45 24.33
CA ASP A 232 -12.99 15.86 23.06
C ASP A 232 -12.14 16.93 22.35
N THR A 233 -11.02 16.53 21.76
CA THR A 233 -10.17 17.45 21.02
C THR A 233 -9.65 16.82 19.73
N GLY A 234 -9.24 17.65 18.78
CA GLY A 234 -8.46 17.20 17.62
C GLY A 234 -7.11 16.56 17.98
N LEU A 235 -6.81 16.29 19.26
CA LEU A 235 -5.66 15.50 19.71
C LEU A 235 -5.80 14.04 19.30
N THR A 236 -6.90 13.36 19.66
CA THR A 236 -7.12 11.94 19.33
C THR A 236 -6.95 11.70 17.83
N ALA A 237 -7.55 12.57 16.99
CA ALA A 237 -7.39 12.50 15.54
C ALA A 237 -5.96 12.74 15.05
N ARG A 238 -5.10 13.45 15.80
CA ARG A 238 -3.66 13.57 15.49
C ARG A 238 -2.90 12.34 15.96
N LEU A 239 -3.18 11.83 17.16
CA LEU A 239 -2.52 10.63 17.68
C LEU A 239 -2.80 9.41 16.79
N ILE A 240 -4.04 9.23 16.32
CA ILE A 240 -4.39 8.15 15.37
C ILE A 240 -3.58 8.26 14.08
N ARG A 241 -3.56 9.46 13.47
CA ARG A 241 -2.77 9.70 12.24
C ARG A 241 -1.28 9.47 12.50
N GLY A 242 -0.76 9.97 13.60
CA GLY A 242 0.63 9.79 13.99
C GLY A 242 1.00 8.32 14.16
N ALA A 243 0.13 7.55 14.80
CA ALA A 243 0.31 6.12 15.00
C ALA A 243 0.24 5.34 13.68
N SER A 244 -0.75 5.62 12.82
CA SER A 244 -0.84 5.04 11.47
C SER A 244 0.41 5.33 10.65
N SER A 245 0.80 6.60 10.57
CA SER A 245 1.95 7.04 9.78
C SER A 245 3.29 6.56 10.32
N LEU A 246 3.41 6.31 11.62
CA LEU A 246 4.61 5.70 12.20
C LEU A 246 4.76 4.24 11.76
N ILE A 247 3.67 3.46 11.75
CA ILE A 247 3.69 2.08 11.24
C ILE A 247 3.96 2.07 9.73
N GLU A 248 3.34 2.98 8.98
CA GLU A 248 3.61 3.16 7.55
C GLU A 248 5.10 3.47 7.30
N ASN A 249 5.71 4.35 8.09
CA ASN A 249 7.14 4.65 8.01
C ASN A 249 8.02 3.42 8.32
N ALA A 250 7.64 2.62 9.32
CA ALA A 250 8.35 1.38 9.65
C ALA A 250 8.27 0.36 8.50
N MET A 251 7.08 0.14 7.95
CA MET A 251 6.89 -0.70 6.77
C MET A 251 7.64 -0.18 5.55
N SER A 252 7.74 1.14 5.39
CA SER A 252 8.50 1.76 4.31
C SER A 252 10.00 1.48 4.41
N SER A 253 10.57 1.59 5.62
CA SER A 253 11.98 1.25 5.87
C SER A 253 12.29 -0.23 5.61
N ILE A 254 11.41 -1.12 6.07
CA ILE A 254 11.48 -2.56 5.77
C ILE A 254 11.45 -2.78 4.26
N ARG A 255 10.46 -2.20 3.58
CA ARG A 255 10.30 -2.36 2.13
C ARG A 255 11.50 -1.83 1.36
N HIS A 256 12.01 -0.67 1.75
CA HIS A 256 13.21 -0.09 1.15
C HIS A 256 14.38 -1.08 1.22
N SER A 257 14.63 -1.64 2.40
CA SER A 257 15.73 -2.58 2.63
C SER A 257 15.54 -3.90 1.85
N VAL A 258 14.31 -4.40 1.76
CA VAL A 258 13.98 -5.60 0.96
C VAL A 258 14.18 -5.34 -0.54
N ILE A 259 13.74 -4.18 -1.05
CA ILE A 259 13.92 -3.82 -2.47
C ILE A 259 15.39 -3.62 -2.81
N GLU A 260 16.15 -2.97 -1.92
CA GLU A 260 17.59 -2.75 -2.10
C GLU A 260 18.34 -4.07 -2.17
N GLU A 261 18.09 -4.97 -1.22
CA GLU A 261 18.81 -6.23 -1.08
C GLU A 261 18.35 -7.30 -2.10
N PHE A 262 17.05 -7.57 -2.16
CA PHE A 262 16.50 -8.69 -2.92
C PHE A 262 15.84 -8.29 -4.25
N GLY A 263 15.74 -6.98 -4.52
CA GLY A 263 15.06 -6.45 -5.70
C GLY A 263 13.55 -6.43 -5.57
N ILE A 264 12.90 -5.59 -6.36
CA ILE A 264 11.45 -5.41 -6.27
C ILE A 264 10.67 -6.66 -6.71
N GLY A 265 11.25 -7.50 -7.57
CA GLY A 265 10.65 -8.77 -7.96
C GLY A 265 10.46 -9.73 -6.78
N SER A 266 11.19 -9.54 -5.67
CA SER A 266 11.14 -10.44 -4.51
C SER A 266 9.85 -10.34 -3.72
N ILE A 267 9.17 -9.18 -3.75
CA ILE A 267 7.94 -8.95 -3.00
C ILE A 267 6.81 -9.84 -3.54
N VAL A 268 6.24 -10.66 -2.67
CA VAL A 268 5.13 -11.58 -2.96
C VAL A 268 3.81 -11.04 -2.42
N ILE A 269 3.79 -10.54 -1.18
CA ILE A 269 2.61 -9.92 -0.56
C ILE A 269 3.03 -8.61 0.08
N ASP A 270 2.27 -7.54 -0.15
CA ASP A 270 2.47 -6.25 0.51
C ASP A 270 1.13 -5.60 0.82
N GLY A 271 0.83 -5.40 2.11
CA GLY A 271 -0.41 -4.78 2.55
C GLY A 271 -0.82 -5.21 3.95
N GLY A 272 -1.71 -4.42 4.60
CA GLY A 272 -2.28 -4.76 5.91
C GLY A 272 -1.24 -4.88 7.03
N GLY A 273 -0.10 -4.18 6.92
CA GLY A 273 1.02 -4.30 7.85
C GLY A 273 1.80 -5.62 7.78
N ARG A 274 1.68 -6.33 6.66
CA ARG A 274 2.43 -7.54 6.30
C ARG A 274 3.24 -7.28 5.03
N LEU A 275 4.48 -7.76 5.02
CA LEU A 275 5.32 -7.85 3.83
C LEU A 275 5.86 -9.27 3.74
N GLU A 276 5.64 -9.94 2.62
CA GLU A 276 6.27 -11.22 2.28
C GLU A 276 7.10 -11.11 1.02
N PHE A 277 8.26 -11.74 1.04
CA PHE A 277 9.24 -11.65 -0.03
C PHE A 277 10.11 -12.90 -0.10
N VAL A 278 10.69 -13.15 -1.28
CA VAL A 278 11.66 -14.24 -1.48
C VAL A 278 13.04 -13.76 -1.07
N ALA A 279 13.71 -14.50 -0.20
CA ALA A 279 15.07 -14.20 0.24
C ALA A 279 16.01 -15.39 -0.02
N GLU A 280 17.22 -15.10 -0.51
CA GLU A 280 18.25 -16.11 -0.77
C GLU A 280 18.95 -16.59 0.52
N TYR A 281 18.76 -15.88 1.63
CA TYR A 281 19.32 -16.16 2.94
C TYR A 281 18.39 -15.63 4.05
N ASP A 282 18.68 -15.96 5.31
CA ASP A 282 17.90 -15.51 6.47
C ASP A 282 17.92 -13.97 6.62
N PRO A 283 16.78 -13.28 6.46
CA PRO A 283 16.71 -11.83 6.47
C PRO A 283 16.50 -11.24 7.87
N ASN A 284 16.56 -12.01 8.97
CA ASN A 284 16.27 -11.51 10.32
C ASN A 284 17.07 -10.25 10.69
N ASP A 285 18.38 -10.26 10.49
CA ASP A 285 19.25 -9.11 10.81
C ASP A 285 18.97 -7.91 9.91
N LEU A 286 18.59 -8.14 8.64
CA LEU A 286 18.17 -7.07 7.74
C LEU A 286 16.88 -6.43 8.28
N LEU A 287 15.86 -7.24 8.54
CA LEU A 287 14.54 -6.78 8.94
C LEU A 287 14.54 -6.06 10.30
N ASN A 288 15.28 -6.59 11.30
CA ASN A 288 15.42 -5.92 12.59
C ASN A 288 16.10 -4.56 12.44
N ARG A 289 17.20 -4.47 11.67
CA ARG A 289 17.84 -3.17 11.39
C ARG A 289 16.90 -2.22 10.64
N SER A 290 16.10 -2.73 9.69
CA SER A 290 15.12 -1.92 8.98
C SER A 290 14.04 -1.35 9.92
N VAL A 291 13.62 -2.10 10.94
CA VAL A 291 12.70 -1.59 11.96
C VAL A 291 13.37 -0.46 12.75
N SER A 292 14.61 -0.64 13.19
CA SER A 292 15.36 0.42 13.91
C SER A 292 15.56 1.68 13.06
N ARG A 293 15.78 1.53 11.74
CA ARG A 293 15.85 2.63 10.75
C ARG A 293 14.56 3.48 10.67
N THR A 294 13.46 3.05 11.29
CA THR A 294 12.25 3.89 11.43
C THR A 294 12.54 5.18 12.19
N PHE A 295 13.44 5.12 13.18
CA PHE A 295 13.76 6.24 14.06
C PHE A 295 15.11 6.86 13.77
N ASP A 296 16.04 6.07 13.24
CA ASP A 296 17.45 6.43 13.18
C ASP A 296 18.04 6.33 11.76
N SER A 297 19.02 7.17 11.47
CA SER A 297 19.88 7.14 10.29
C SER A 297 21.37 6.86 10.65
N TYR A 298 21.67 6.20 11.77
CA TYR A 298 23.05 6.04 12.28
C TYR A 298 24.01 5.29 11.33
N ASP A 299 23.51 4.48 10.40
CA ASP A 299 24.35 3.91 9.35
C ASP A 299 24.62 4.98 8.29
N ASN A 300 25.85 5.05 7.75
CA ASN A 300 26.29 5.92 6.64
C ASN A 300 25.50 5.70 5.31
N ASP A 301 24.30 5.16 5.40
CA ASP A 301 23.41 4.84 4.32
C ASP A 301 22.65 6.08 3.85
N SER A 302 22.24 6.06 2.58
CA SER A 302 21.45 7.12 1.95
C SER A 302 20.00 7.23 2.47
N TYR A 303 19.63 6.45 3.48
CA TYR A 303 18.27 6.41 4.01
C TYR A 303 18.07 7.49 5.09
N THR A 304 16.97 8.25 4.99
CA THR A 304 16.59 9.26 5.98
C THR A 304 15.14 9.00 6.37
N PRO A 305 14.82 8.77 7.66
CA PRO A 305 13.46 8.58 8.09
C PRO A 305 12.55 9.71 7.62
N THR A 306 11.36 9.36 7.12
CA THR A 306 10.37 10.31 6.61
C THR A 306 10.06 11.44 7.61
N TYR A 307 10.00 11.07 8.90
CA TYR A 307 9.66 11.98 10.00
C TYR A 307 10.88 12.33 10.87
N SER A 308 12.07 12.33 10.28
CA SER A 308 13.33 12.65 10.98
C SER A 308 13.29 13.97 11.75
N LEU A 309 12.62 15.00 11.21
CA LEU A 309 12.45 16.28 11.90
C LEU A 309 11.54 16.16 13.13
N GLU A 310 10.44 15.42 13.03
CA GLU A 310 9.51 15.18 14.14
C GLU A 310 10.15 14.29 15.22
N ILE A 311 10.94 13.30 14.81
CA ILE A 311 11.75 12.45 15.70
C ILE A 311 12.77 13.32 16.45
N ARG A 312 13.50 14.18 15.74
CA ARG A 312 14.49 15.08 16.35
C ARG A 312 13.85 16.04 17.35
N ARG A 313 12.67 16.58 17.03
CA ARG A 313 11.91 17.42 17.98
C ARG A 313 11.48 16.67 19.24
N ALA A 314 11.16 15.39 19.13
CA ALA A 314 10.86 14.55 20.29
C ALA A 314 12.14 14.25 21.09
N PHE A 315 13.27 14.00 20.42
CA PHE A 315 14.57 13.78 21.06
C PHE A 315 15.08 15.01 21.81
N ASP A 316 15.02 16.20 21.20
CA ASP A 316 15.52 17.44 21.82
C ASP A 316 14.78 17.81 23.12
N ARG A 317 13.60 17.22 23.36
CA ARG A 317 12.82 17.34 24.61
C ARG A 317 13.28 16.37 25.70
N TRP A 318 13.95 15.28 25.34
CA TRP A 318 14.31 14.23 26.27
C TRP A 318 15.47 14.70 27.19
N GLU A 319 15.11 15.26 28.35
CA GLU A 319 16.06 15.86 29.30
C GLU A 319 16.97 14.85 30.03
N GLY A 320 16.82 13.55 29.75
CA GLY A 320 17.64 12.47 30.30
C GLY A 320 18.78 12.08 29.37
N LEU A 321 19.84 12.88 29.31
CA LEU A 321 21.03 12.56 28.53
C LEU A 321 21.76 11.32 29.06
N VAL A 322 21.91 10.29 28.22
CA VAL A 322 23.21 9.60 28.07
C VAL A 322 23.51 9.24 26.60
N ASN A 323 22.52 8.84 25.77
CA ASN A 323 22.77 8.45 24.37
C ASN A 323 21.51 8.54 23.47
N GLU A 324 21.64 9.05 22.25
CA GLU A 324 20.60 9.07 21.20
C GLU A 324 20.15 7.65 20.81
N LEU A 325 21.05 6.68 20.84
CA LEU A 325 20.73 5.27 20.63
C LEU A 325 19.73 4.73 21.67
N ASP A 326 19.85 5.15 22.94
CA ASP A 326 18.93 4.72 23.99
C ASP A 326 17.51 5.27 23.75
N PHE A 327 17.41 6.47 23.15
CA PHE A 327 16.14 7.06 22.75
C PHE A 327 15.46 6.21 21.68
N TYR A 328 16.20 5.88 20.63
CA TYR A 328 15.68 5.11 19.51
C TYR A 328 15.31 3.69 19.92
N ASN A 329 16.15 3.03 20.74
CA ASN A 329 15.82 1.75 21.34
C ASN A 329 14.53 1.83 22.18
N MET A 330 14.34 2.91 22.94
CA MET A 330 13.10 3.13 23.69
C MET A 330 11.89 3.32 22.75
N LEU A 331 12.01 4.07 21.66
CA LEU A 331 10.93 4.27 20.70
C LEU A 331 10.57 2.99 19.94
N GLU A 332 11.57 2.20 19.54
CA GLU A 332 11.37 0.89 18.92
C GLU A 332 10.57 -0.05 19.82
N ASN A 333 10.88 -0.02 21.13
CA ASN A 333 10.14 -0.76 22.15
C ASN A 333 8.66 -0.36 22.29
N PHE A 334 8.24 0.78 21.74
CA PHE A 334 6.85 1.22 21.73
C PHE A 334 6.10 0.89 20.43
N LEU A 335 6.78 0.45 19.36
CA LEU A 335 6.14 -0.04 18.14
C LEU A 335 5.22 -1.24 18.43
N PRO A 336 4.23 -1.53 17.56
CA PRO A 336 3.45 -2.74 17.72
C PRO A 336 4.38 -3.95 17.63
N PRO A 337 4.12 -5.02 18.40
CA PRO A 337 4.90 -6.24 18.26
C PRO A 337 4.80 -6.74 16.83
N PHE A 338 5.90 -7.24 16.30
CA PHE A 338 5.97 -7.81 14.97
C PHE A 338 6.62 -9.18 15.03
N ASN A 339 6.25 -10.03 14.08
CA ASN A 339 6.86 -11.35 13.92
C ASN A 339 7.53 -11.41 12.55
N ILE A 340 8.77 -11.88 12.56
CA ILE A 340 9.47 -12.35 11.36
C ILE A 340 9.26 -13.87 11.28
N TYR A 341 8.90 -14.37 10.10
CA TYR A 341 8.59 -15.78 9.90
C TYR A 341 9.01 -16.25 8.51
N ASN A 342 9.19 -17.56 8.37
CA ASN A 342 9.50 -18.25 7.12
C ASN A 342 8.24 -19.05 6.73
N VAL A 343 7.72 -18.84 5.52
CA VAL A 343 6.41 -19.33 5.07
C VAL A 343 6.40 -20.86 4.87
N PRO A 344 7.47 -21.55 4.42
CA PRO A 344 7.46 -23.01 4.30
C PRO A 344 7.99 -23.75 5.54
N GLN A 345 7.25 -23.75 6.67
CA GLN A 345 7.23 -24.84 7.68
C GLN A 345 6.29 -24.63 8.89
N SER A 346 5.59 -23.49 9.01
CA SER A 346 4.67 -23.24 10.12
C SER A 346 3.20 -23.27 9.68
N VAL A 347 2.65 -24.46 9.43
CA VAL A 347 1.21 -24.69 9.69
C VAL A 347 0.95 -24.65 11.21
N GLU A 348 1.98 -24.88 12.01
CA GLU A 348 2.00 -24.49 13.40
C GLU A 348 2.74 -23.18 13.56
N LYS A 349 2.06 -22.09 13.91
CA LYS A 349 2.38 -21.38 15.17
C LYS A 349 1.47 -20.19 15.45
N ARG A 350 0.72 -20.40 16.54
CA ARG A 350 0.31 -19.43 17.58
C ARG A 350 -0.06 -18.05 17.05
N ASP A 351 -1.33 -17.90 16.70
CA ASP A 351 -2.03 -16.70 17.16
C ASP A 351 -1.71 -16.58 18.67
N LEU A 352 -0.87 -15.59 19.02
CA LEU A 352 -0.71 -15.16 20.39
C LEU A 352 -2.05 -14.52 20.79
N THR A 353 -2.99 -15.38 21.14
CA THR A 353 -4.22 -15.05 21.87
C THR A 353 -3.90 -14.47 23.24
N GLU A 354 -2.64 -14.54 23.68
CA GLU A 354 -2.14 -13.78 24.82
C GLU A 354 -2.49 -12.30 24.66
N GLU A 355 -3.13 -11.74 25.69
CA GLU A 355 -3.36 -10.30 25.79
C GLU A 355 -2.00 -9.59 25.71
N ILE A 356 -1.74 -8.93 24.58
CA ILE A 356 -0.53 -8.16 24.40
C ILE A 356 -0.69 -6.91 25.28
N GLN A 357 0.07 -6.85 26.36
CA GLN A 357 0.17 -5.65 27.16
C GLN A 357 1.10 -4.67 26.45
N PHE A 358 0.53 -3.60 25.91
CA PHE A 358 1.32 -2.50 25.35
C PHE A 358 2.05 -1.76 26.47
N LYS A 359 3.34 -1.44 26.26
CA LYS A 359 4.14 -0.69 27.21
C LYS A 359 3.53 0.70 27.45
N LYS A 360 3.56 1.15 28.70
CA LYS A 360 2.99 2.43 29.14
C LYS A 360 4.03 3.19 29.95
N ASN A 361 3.91 4.51 30.00
CA ASN A 361 4.64 5.30 30.98
C ASN A 361 3.67 5.62 32.13
N ASP A 362 3.96 5.09 33.32
CA ASP A 362 3.10 5.21 34.51
C ASP A 362 2.86 6.65 34.98
N THR A 363 3.69 7.60 34.54
CA THR A 363 3.52 9.03 34.83
C THR A 363 2.77 9.79 33.74
N CYS A 364 2.50 9.15 32.59
CA CYS A 364 1.88 9.80 31.46
C CYS A 364 0.35 9.78 31.55
N PRO A 365 -0.32 10.94 31.60
CA PRO A 365 -1.78 10.99 31.71
C PRO A 365 -2.48 10.45 30.46
N LEU A 366 -1.83 10.48 29.29
CA LEU A 366 -2.34 9.85 28.07
C LEU A 366 -2.24 8.31 28.14
N CYS A 367 -1.13 7.76 28.67
CA CYS A 367 -1.00 6.32 28.88
C CYS A 367 -2.00 5.77 29.91
N ASN A 368 -2.33 6.58 30.93
CA ASN A 368 -3.16 6.16 32.06
C ASN A 368 -4.65 6.52 31.90
N GLY A 369 -5.02 7.27 30.86
CA GLY A 369 -6.38 7.79 30.69
C GLY A 369 -6.77 8.86 31.73
N GLU A 370 -5.83 9.36 32.53
CA GLU A 370 -6.06 10.32 33.61
C GLU A 370 -6.10 11.78 33.12
N ILE A 371 -6.99 12.07 32.15
CA ILE A 371 -7.08 13.40 31.56
C ILE A 371 -8.32 14.16 32.04
N GLU A 372 -8.21 14.72 33.23
CA GLU A 372 -8.85 16.01 33.53
C GLU A 372 -7.91 17.15 33.08
N LEU A 373 -7.60 17.23 31.78
CA LEU A 373 -6.91 18.41 31.24
C LEU A 373 -7.84 19.61 31.42
N ASP A 374 -7.38 20.63 32.17
CA ASP A 374 -8.08 21.91 32.33
C ASP A 374 -8.63 22.36 30.96
N ASN A 375 -9.92 22.67 30.90
CA ASN A 375 -10.60 23.08 29.67
C ASN A 375 -9.91 24.28 28.99
N LYS A 376 -9.12 25.08 29.73
CA LYS A 376 -8.28 26.17 29.20
C LYS A 376 -7.07 25.69 28.39
N LEU A 377 -6.56 24.50 28.67
CA LEU A 377 -5.38 23.88 28.06
C LEU A 377 -5.73 23.12 26.77
N LYS A 378 -6.95 22.55 26.67
CA LYS A 378 -7.45 21.78 25.50
C LYS A 378 -7.29 22.48 24.15
N ASN A 379 -7.40 23.80 24.09
CA ASN A 379 -7.29 24.59 22.85
C ASN A 379 -5.87 25.10 22.54
N LYS A 380 -4.88 24.76 23.38
CA LYS A 380 -3.53 25.31 23.33
C LYS A 380 -2.46 24.21 23.29
N TRP A 381 -2.74 23.06 22.68
CA TRP A 381 -1.79 21.95 22.57
C TRP A 381 -0.37 22.34 22.13
N PRO A 382 -0.16 23.24 21.15
CA PRO A 382 1.19 23.73 20.83
C PRO A 382 1.91 24.41 22.02
N ARG A 383 1.15 25.08 22.91
CA ARG A 383 1.66 25.65 24.17
C ARG A 383 1.66 24.66 25.34
N LEU A 384 1.03 23.50 25.17
CA LEU A 384 0.85 22.46 26.19
C LEU A 384 1.98 21.44 26.08
N VAL A 385 2.36 21.09 24.85
CA VAL A 385 3.60 20.36 24.55
C VAL A 385 4.81 21.16 25.05
N SER A 386 4.77 22.50 24.97
CA SER A 386 5.83 23.39 25.49
C SER A 386 5.73 23.75 26.98
N ASN A 387 4.60 23.52 27.68
CA ASN A 387 4.43 23.93 29.08
C ASN A 387 4.17 22.76 30.05
N ILE A 388 3.85 21.56 29.55
CA ILE A 388 3.69 20.32 30.34
C ILE A 388 4.88 19.40 30.07
N GLU A 389 6.09 19.96 30.06
CA GLU A 389 7.34 19.32 29.62
C GLU A 389 7.64 17.98 30.30
N HIS A 390 7.14 17.74 31.53
CA HIS A 390 7.48 16.50 32.26
C HIS A 390 6.33 15.52 32.51
N LYS A 391 5.09 15.79 32.04
CA LYS A 391 3.97 14.85 32.31
C LYS A 391 3.59 13.96 31.12
N VAL A 392 3.84 14.35 29.88
CA VAL A 392 3.50 13.51 28.71
C VAL A 392 4.77 12.78 28.26
N CYS A 393 4.69 11.46 28.02
CA CYS A 393 5.84 10.69 27.56
C CYS A 393 6.24 11.07 26.13
N ASP A 394 7.52 10.87 25.81
CA ASP A 394 8.11 11.27 24.53
C ASP A 394 7.46 10.56 23.34
N PHE A 395 6.98 9.33 23.53
CA PHE A 395 6.26 8.61 22.48
C PHE A 395 4.95 9.30 22.07
N HIS A 396 4.14 9.76 23.03
CA HIS A 396 2.91 10.53 22.71
C HIS A 396 3.22 11.88 22.06
N VAL A 397 4.34 12.51 22.45
CA VAL A 397 4.81 13.75 21.83
C VAL A 397 5.21 13.50 20.37
N LEU A 398 5.93 12.42 20.10
CA LEU A 398 6.29 11.98 18.76
C LEU A 398 5.05 11.75 17.89
N LEU A 399 4.09 10.94 18.37
CA LEU A 399 2.84 10.67 17.65
C LEU A 399 2.07 11.97 17.34
N TYR A 400 2.05 12.92 18.27
CA TYR A 400 1.43 14.22 18.03
C TYR A 400 2.10 14.97 16.88
N TYR A 401 3.44 15.04 16.88
CA TYR A 401 4.19 15.74 15.84
C TYR A 401 4.04 15.07 14.47
N ILE A 402 4.19 13.74 14.40
CA ILE A 402 3.97 12.96 13.16
C ILE A 402 2.54 13.18 12.64
N GLY A 403 1.54 13.04 13.50
CA GLY A 403 0.14 13.21 13.11
C GLY A 403 -0.21 14.63 12.67
N GLN A 404 0.47 15.64 13.22
CA GLN A 404 0.37 17.02 12.77
C GLN A 404 1.01 17.21 11.39
N ALA A 405 2.21 16.68 11.18
CA ALA A 405 2.92 16.71 9.90
C ALA A 405 2.12 16.01 8.80
N GLN A 406 1.66 14.77 9.05
CA GLN A 406 0.86 14.01 8.10
C GLN A 406 -0.43 14.75 7.70
N ARG A 407 -1.14 15.35 8.67
CA ARG A 407 -2.33 16.15 8.35
C ARG A 407 -2.03 17.29 7.38
N TYR A 408 -0.90 17.98 7.55
CA TYR A 408 -0.52 19.05 6.63
C TYR A 408 -0.17 18.51 5.24
N LEU A 409 0.53 17.37 5.18
CA LEU A 409 0.83 16.68 3.93
C LEU A 409 -0.44 16.27 3.17
N ASP A 410 -1.38 15.59 3.83
CA ASP A 410 -2.66 15.18 3.23
C ASP A 410 -3.46 16.37 2.71
N SER A 411 -3.55 17.45 3.50
CA SER A 411 -4.22 18.69 3.08
C SER A 411 -3.52 19.35 1.89
N ALA A 412 -2.20 19.36 1.82
CA ALA A 412 -1.46 19.96 0.70
C ALA A 412 -1.70 19.19 -0.61
N VAL A 413 -1.73 17.86 -0.53
CA VAL A 413 -1.98 16.97 -1.68
C VAL A 413 -3.39 17.14 -2.21
N ARG A 414 -4.40 17.10 -1.32
CA ARG A 414 -5.82 17.25 -1.70
C ARG A 414 -6.15 18.61 -2.31
N ASN A 415 -5.45 19.66 -1.88
CA ASN A 415 -5.63 20.99 -2.44
C ASN A 415 -4.87 21.20 -3.76
N SER A 416 -4.21 20.17 -4.30
CA SER A 416 -3.39 20.24 -5.52
C SER A 416 -2.38 21.40 -5.48
N GLY A 417 -1.80 21.66 -4.30
CA GLY A 417 -0.87 22.78 -4.10
C GLY A 417 -1.51 24.18 -4.07
N LYS A 418 -2.83 24.33 -4.20
CA LYS A 418 -3.51 25.61 -3.93
C LYS A 418 -3.32 25.95 -2.45
N GLY A 419 -2.93 27.20 -2.18
CA GLY A 419 -2.68 27.66 -0.80
C GLY A 419 -3.83 27.28 0.12
N VAL A 420 -3.55 26.46 1.13
CA VAL A 420 -4.53 26.03 2.11
C VAL A 420 -5.04 27.29 2.80
N LYS A 421 -6.28 27.69 2.54
CA LYS A 421 -6.92 28.81 3.25
C LYS A 421 -7.15 28.34 4.68
N THR A 422 -6.12 28.46 5.53
CA THR A 422 -6.14 28.08 6.95
C THR A 422 -7.03 29.04 7.73
N LYS A 423 -8.35 28.97 7.53
CA LYS A 423 -9.27 29.37 8.58
C LYS A 423 -9.15 28.27 9.64
N ASN A 424 -8.34 28.53 10.67
CA ASN A 424 -8.00 27.65 11.80
C ASN A 424 -9.20 27.14 12.65
N LYS A 425 -10.44 27.21 12.15
CA LYS A 425 -11.57 26.59 12.81
C LYS A 425 -11.44 25.08 12.61
N GLN A 426 -10.94 24.39 13.64
CA GLN A 426 -11.05 22.94 13.71
C GLN A 426 -12.51 22.56 13.51
N ARG A 427 -12.81 21.90 12.38
CA ARG A 427 -14.12 21.30 12.17
C ARG A 427 -14.28 20.17 13.17
N LYS A 428 -15.48 20.06 13.76
CA LYS A 428 -15.79 18.97 14.68
C LYS A 428 -16.04 17.71 13.89
N VAL A 429 -15.54 16.59 14.37
CA VAL A 429 -15.85 15.26 13.81
C VAL A 429 -17.32 14.99 14.09
N SER A 430 -18.11 14.69 13.06
CA SER A 430 -19.54 14.36 13.18
C SER A 430 -19.79 12.87 13.25
N SER A 431 -18.99 12.08 12.53
CA SER A 431 -19.17 10.63 12.43
C SER A 431 -17.85 9.96 12.06
N ILE A 432 -17.74 8.69 12.41
CA ILE A 432 -16.58 7.85 12.13
C ILE A 432 -17.07 6.56 11.52
N ALA A 433 -16.45 6.13 10.43
CA ALA A 433 -16.64 4.82 9.84
C ALA A 433 -15.36 4.01 9.97
N ARG A 434 -15.51 2.73 10.29
CA ARG A 434 -14.43 1.74 10.26
C ARG A 434 -14.81 0.63 9.29
N LEU A 435 -13.86 0.26 8.44
CA LEU A 435 -14.03 -0.72 7.37
C LEU A 435 -12.97 -1.80 7.48
N ASP A 436 -13.35 -3.02 7.13
CA ASP A 436 -12.50 -4.19 7.04
C ASP A 436 -13.04 -5.09 5.90
N LEU A 437 -12.14 -5.61 5.05
CA LEU A 437 -12.54 -6.50 3.96
C LEU A 437 -12.79 -7.91 4.47
N ASN A 438 -13.85 -8.51 3.95
CA ASN A 438 -14.28 -9.82 4.39
C ASN A 438 -13.50 -10.93 3.70
N SER A 439 -12.85 -11.77 4.51
CA SER A 439 -12.14 -12.99 4.09
C SER A 439 -11.16 -12.79 2.94
N LEU A 440 -10.47 -11.64 2.93
CA LEU A 440 -9.45 -11.29 1.93
C LEU A 440 -8.37 -12.37 1.77
N GLY A 441 -8.00 -13.06 2.85
CA GLY A 441 -7.04 -14.16 2.84
C GLY A 441 -7.41 -15.29 1.86
N LEU A 442 -8.71 -15.56 1.63
CA LEU A 442 -9.14 -16.62 0.72
C LEU A 442 -8.71 -16.35 -0.73
N LEU A 443 -8.62 -15.09 -1.14
CA LEU A 443 -8.13 -14.70 -2.47
C LEU A 443 -6.69 -15.18 -2.73
N PHE A 444 -5.92 -15.35 -1.66
CA PHE A 444 -4.51 -15.69 -1.72
C PHE A 444 -4.25 -17.18 -1.36
N VAL A 445 -5.21 -17.91 -0.75
CA VAL A 445 -4.90 -19.14 0.01
C VAL A 445 -5.13 -20.51 -0.64
N SER A 446 -6.19 -20.90 -1.39
CA SER A 446 -6.24 -22.15 -2.25
C SER A 446 -7.54 -22.96 -2.24
N SER A 447 -8.62 -22.48 -2.85
CA SER A 447 -9.71 -23.40 -3.25
C SER A 447 -10.16 -23.23 -4.70
N PHE A 448 -9.73 -22.17 -5.37
CA PHE A 448 -10.16 -21.81 -6.74
C PHE A 448 -9.06 -21.98 -7.80
N ASP A 449 -7.97 -22.65 -7.48
CA ASP A 449 -6.87 -22.86 -8.41
C ASP A 449 -6.61 -24.37 -8.54
N ASP A 450 -7.14 -24.98 -9.59
CA ASP A 450 -6.98 -26.41 -9.91
C ASP A 450 -5.52 -26.78 -10.28
N SER A 451 -4.59 -25.83 -10.24
CA SER A 451 -3.19 -26.09 -10.55
C SER A 451 -2.41 -26.52 -9.29
N GLU A 452 -1.91 -27.76 -9.29
CA GLU A 452 -1.08 -28.36 -8.24
C GLU A 452 0.24 -27.59 -7.94
N ASN A 453 0.53 -26.50 -8.66
CA ASN A 453 1.71 -25.66 -8.45
C ASN A 453 1.33 -24.17 -8.46
N ARG A 454 1.07 -23.62 -7.28
CA ARG A 454 0.97 -22.18 -7.07
C ARG A 454 2.31 -21.52 -7.31
N SER A 455 2.51 -20.98 -8.51
CA SER A 455 3.71 -20.17 -8.74
C SER A 455 3.65 -18.93 -7.84
N LEU A 456 4.77 -18.59 -7.19
CA LEU A 456 4.90 -17.36 -6.40
C LEU A 456 4.53 -16.11 -7.23
N ASP A 457 4.73 -16.18 -8.54
CA ASP A 457 4.30 -15.14 -9.48
C ASP A 457 2.79 -14.91 -9.47
N VAL A 458 1.96 -15.97 -9.43
CA VAL A 458 0.51 -15.82 -9.35
C VAL A 458 0.11 -15.10 -8.08
N ILE A 459 0.68 -15.47 -6.92
CA ILE A 459 0.39 -14.82 -5.63
C ILE A 459 0.81 -13.34 -5.68
N ARG A 460 2.03 -13.07 -6.17
CA ARG A 460 2.55 -11.71 -6.37
C ARG A 460 1.64 -10.85 -7.23
N ARG A 461 1.17 -11.39 -8.36
CA ARG A 461 0.26 -10.70 -9.28
C ARG A 461 -1.11 -10.45 -8.63
N ARG A 462 -1.69 -11.43 -7.94
CA ARG A 462 -2.95 -11.27 -7.19
C ARG A 462 -2.83 -10.17 -6.14
N SER A 463 -1.79 -10.21 -5.30
CA SER A 463 -1.58 -9.22 -4.25
C SER A 463 -1.44 -7.81 -4.83
N PHE A 464 -0.61 -7.66 -5.86
CA PHE A 464 -0.42 -6.37 -6.52
C PHE A 464 -1.71 -5.84 -7.18
N ARG A 465 -2.41 -6.68 -7.96
CA ARG A 465 -3.65 -6.26 -8.66
C ARG A 465 -4.75 -5.89 -7.69
N PHE A 466 -4.95 -6.68 -6.63
CA PHE A 466 -5.89 -6.35 -5.57
C PHE A 466 -5.58 -4.98 -4.96
N ASN A 467 -4.35 -4.73 -4.52
CA ASN A 467 -3.97 -3.44 -3.92
C ASN A 467 -4.14 -2.27 -4.90
N SER A 468 -3.73 -2.45 -6.16
CA SER A 468 -3.88 -1.44 -7.22
C SER A 468 -5.33 -1.00 -7.40
N GLN A 469 -6.25 -1.97 -7.44
CA GLN A 469 -7.67 -1.70 -7.66
C GLN A 469 -8.36 -1.19 -6.40
N TRP A 470 -8.05 -1.78 -5.24
CA TRP A 470 -8.59 -1.37 -3.96
C TRP A 470 -8.31 0.11 -3.69
N TRP A 471 -7.06 0.55 -3.84
CA TRP A 471 -6.70 1.93 -3.56
C TRP A 471 -7.23 2.92 -4.61
N GLN A 472 -7.30 2.51 -5.87
CA GLN A 472 -7.94 3.32 -6.91
C GLN A 472 -9.44 3.52 -6.59
N LEU A 473 -10.14 2.44 -6.24
CA LEU A 473 -11.55 2.47 -5.90
C LEU A 473 -11.84 3.36 -4.69
N ILE A 474 -11.04 3.24 -3.62
CA ILE A 474 -11.13 4.10 -2.44
C ILE A 474 -10.91 5.56 -2.82
N GLN A 475 -9.87 5.86 -3.60
CA GLN A 475 -9.60 7.24 -4.03
C GLN A 475 -10.75 7.81 -4.85
N GLU A 476 -11.23 7.10 -5.87
CA GLU A 476 -12.33 7.56 -6.72
C GLU A 476 -13.60 7.88 -5.92
N VAL A 477 -13.87 7.10 -4.88
CA VAL A 477 -15.05 7.26 -4.01
C VAL A 477 -14.86 8.40 -3.00
N VAL A 478 -13.64 8.62 -2.52
CA VAL A 478 -13.30 9.77 -1.67
C VAL A 478 -13.28 11.08 -2.47
N ASP A 479 -12.83 11.03 -3.73
CA ASP A 479 -12.63 12.19 -4.61
C ASP A 479 -13.83 12.49 -5.53
N SER A 480 -14.90 11.69 -5.53
CA SER A 480 -16.11 11.92 -6.36
C SER A 480 -16.89 13.18 -5.92
N SER A 481 -16.33 14.35 -6.22
CA SER A 481 -16.85 15.69 -6.55
C SER A 481 -18.09 16.30 -5.88
N ASN A 482 -18.89 15.58 -5.09
CA ASN A 482 -20.07 16.12 -4.40
C ASN A 482 -19.80 16.51 -2.94
N TYR A 483 -18.61 16.25 -2.43
CA TYR A 483 -18.23 16.62 -1.06
C TYR A 483 -17.41 17.91 -1.06
N THR A 484 -17.71 18.81 -0.12
CA THR A 484 -16.81 19.92 0.17
C THR A 484 -15.43 19.36 0.53
N VAL A 485 -14.37 19.96 -0.02
CA VAL A 485 -12.98 19.57 0.28
C VAL A 485 -12.81 19.50 1.80
N ASP A 486 -12.20 18.40 2.26
CA ASP A 486 -12.00 18.05 3.67
C ASP A 486 -13.28 17.73 4.48
N LYS A 487 -14.41 17.38 3.85
CA LYS A 487 -15.57 16.83 4.56
C LYS A 487 -15.31 15.43 5.10
N ILE A 488 -14.59 14.58 4.34
CA ILE A 488 -14.19 13.24 4.77
C ILE A 488 -12.66 13.14 4.75
N ALA A 489 -12.07 12.60 5.81
CA ALA A 489 -10.65 12.27 5.85
C ALA A 489 -10.43 10.80 6.22
N ALA A 490 -9.48 10.15 5.54
CA ALA A 490 -8.91 8.91 6.03
C ALA A 490 -7.96 9.25 7.18
N TRP A 491 -8.19 8.67 8.36
CA TRP A 491 -7.28 8.76 9.50
C TRP A 491 -6.30 7.60 9.55
N MET A 492 -6.69 6.47 8.97
CA MET A 492 -5.89 5.25 8.87
C MET A 492 -6.26 4.58 7.54
N ALA A 493 -5.26 4.16 6.80
CA ALA A 493 -5.39 3.47 5.52
C ALA A 493 -4.32 2.37 5.45
N ALA A 494 -4.59 1.23 6.08
CA ALA A 494 -3.61 0.16 6.26
C ALA A 494 -4.11 -1.14 5.63
N GLY A 495 -3.80 -1.34 4.34
CA GLY A 495 -4.38 -2.45 3.57
C GLY A 495 -5.90 -2.34 3.45
N ASP A 496 -6.60 -3.37 3.89
CA ASP A 496 -8.06 -3.42 3.94
C ASP A 496 -8.67 -2.69 5.14
N ASP A 497 -7.89 -2.44 6.19
CA ASP A 497 -8.33 -1.73 7.39
C ASP A 497 -8.34 -0.20 7.16
N ILE A 498 -9.53 0.40 7.19
CA ILE A 498 -9.70 1.84 6.94
C ILE A 498 -10.52 2.50 8.05
N ILE A 499 -10.05 3.66 8.52
CA ILE A 499 -10.82 4.55 9.38
C ILE A 499 -11.08 5.87 8.64
N LEU A 500 -12.36 6.17 8.40
CA LEU A 500 -12.82 7.41 7.80
C LEU A 500 -13.50 8.28 8.86
N ALA A 501 -13.27 9.59 8.82
CA ALA A 501 -13.93 10.56 9.67
C ALA A 501 -14.65 11.62 8.83
N GLU A 502 -15.92 11.86 9.13
CA GLU A 502 -16.69 12.98 8.61
C GLU A 502 -16.55 14.18 9.53
N TYR A 503 -16.41 15.36 8.95
CA TYR A 503 -16.42 16.62 9.68
C TYR A 503 -17.70 17.39 9.41
N GLN A 504 -18.23 18.05 10.45
CA GLN A 504 -19.40 18.91 10.35
C GLN A 504 -19.22 19.96 9.25
N ALA A 505 -20.24 20.09 8.40
CA ALA A 505 -20.34 21.16 7.42
C ALA A 505 -20.41 22.53 8.12
N GLU A 506 -20.05 23.59 7.39
CA GLU A 506 -20.25 24.95 7.87
C GLU A 506 -21.76 25.25 7.98
N LYS A 507 -22.19 26.04 8.97
CA LYS A 507 -23.61 26.27 9.30
C LYS A 507 -24.45 26.60 8.05
N GLY A 508 -25.47 25.78 7.76
CA GLY A 508 -26.45 26.04 6.70
C GLY A 508 -26.78 24.85 5.78
N GLU A 509 -26.01 23.75 5.86
CA GLU A 509 -26.25 22.54 5.07
C GLU A 509 -26.78 21.40 5.96
N GLU A 510 -28.10 21.22 6.01
CA GLU A 510 -28.69 19.93 6.40
C GLU A 510 -28.51 18.97 5.23
N ASN A 511 -27.50 18.11 5.31
CA ASN A 511 -27.22 17.12 4.29
C ASN A 511 -27.18 15.72 4.91
N GLU A 512 -27.60 14.74 4.11
CA GLU A 512 -27.40 13.30 4.37
C GLU A 512 -25.94 13.01 4.78
N SER A 513 -25.73 11.94 5.55
CA SER A 513 -24.38 11.53 5.97
C SER A 513 -23.52 11.26 4.73
N ALA A 514 -22.46 12.06 4.58
CA ALA A 514 -21.54 11.90 3.46
C ALA A 514 -20.84 10.55 3.52
N LEU A 515 -20.54 10.04 4.74
CA LEU A 515 -19.99 8.71 4.91
C LEU A 515 -20.96 7.61 4.45
N GLY A 516 -22.26 7.72 4.75
CA GLY A 516 -23.24 6.73 4.30
C GLY A 516 -23.30 6.61 2.77
N ILE A 517 -23.33 7.76 2.08
CA ILE A 517 -23.31 7.81 0.60
C ILE A 517 -21.98 7.26 0.06
N LEU A 518 -20.86 7.67 0.64
CA LEU A 518 -19.53 7.22 0.25
C LEU A 518 -19.44 5.69 0.31
N LEU A 519 -19.87 5.09 1.42
CA LEU A 519 -19.81 3.64 1.61
C LEU A 519 -20.78 2.88 0.70
N SER A 520 -21.93 3.46 0.39
CA SER A 520 -22.83 2.90 -0.62
C SER A 520 -22.20 2.88 -2.01
N ASN A 521 -21.53 3.96 -2.41
CA ASN A 521 -20.81 4.05 -3.68
C ASN A 521 -19.62 3.08 -3.70
N LEU A 522 -18.90 2.96 -2.59
CA LEU A 522 -17.80 2.02 -2.44
C LEU A 522 -18.27 0.59 -2.68
N ALA A 523 -19.36 0.19 -2.05
CA ALA A 523 -19.89 -1.16 -2.21
C ALA A 523 -20.44 -1.45 -3.60
N PHE A 524 -21.06 -0.45 -4.23
CA PHE A 524 -21.51 -0.55 -5.61
C PHE A 524 -20.33 -0.84 -6.53
N LYS A 525 -19.29 0.01 -6.48
CA LYS A 525 -18.10 -0.17 -7.32
C LYS A 525 -17.34 -1.45 -6.99
N LEU A 526 -17.30 -1.87 -5.73
CA LEU A 526 -16.64 -3.12 -5.32
C LEU A 526 -17.37 -4.34 -5.87
N SER A 527 -18.70 -4.28 -5.98
CA SER A 527 -19.50 -5.33 -6.62
C SER A 527 -19.18 -5.41 -8.10
N ASP A 528 -19.16 -4.28 -8.81
CA ASP A 528 -18.83 -4.23 -10.23
C ASP A 528 -17.41 -4.78 -10.47
N LEU A 529 -16.44 -4.37 -9.64
CA LEU A 529 -15.07 -4.87 -9.70
C LEU A 529 -14.99 -6.40 -9.48
N SER A 530 -15.79 -6.93 -8.55
CA SER A 530 -15.84 -8.37 -8.28
C SER A 530 -16.34 -9.13 -9.50
N ASP A 531 -17.39 -8.62 -10.15
CA ASP A 531 -18.00 -9.25 -11.31
C ASP A 531 -17.08 -9.20 -12.55
N GLU A 532 -16.26 -8.14 -12.68
CA GLU A 532 -15.33 -7.96 -13.80
C GLU A 532 -14.01 -8.73 -13.65
N GLU A 533 -13.40 -8.68 -12.48
CA GLU A 533 -12.02 -9.18 -12.28
C GLU A 533 -11.94 -10.42 -11.38
N PHE A 534 -12.79 -10.49 -10.36
CA PHE A 534 -12.75 -11.54 -9.34
C PHE A 534 -13.90 -12.53 -9.50
N VAL A 535 -14.31 -12.88 -10.73
CA VAL A 535 -15.55 -13.61 -11.11
C VAL A 535 -15.99 -14.74 -10.15
N ASN A 536 -15.05 -15.49 -9.55
CA ASN A 536 -15.32 -16.60 -8.63
C ASN A 536 -15.15 -16.26 -7.13
N SER A 537 -14.84 -15.01 -6.79
CA SER A 537 -14.52 -14.55 -5.45
C SER A 537 -15.08 -13.14 -5.24
N ARG A 538 -16.23 -13.07 -4.56
CA ARG A 538 -16.89 -11.79 -4.33
C ARG A 538 -16.15 -10.98 -3.29
N LEU A 539 -15.63 -9.81 -3.67
CA LEU A 539 -15.10 -8.86 -2.70
C LEU A 539 -16.26 -8.17 -1.97
N THR A 540 -16.24 -8.24 -0.64
CA THR A 540 -17.21 -7.58 0.22
C THR A 540 -16.49 -6.98 1.42
N PHE A 541 -17.13 -6.04 2.10
CA PHE A 541 -16.58 -5.46 3.31
C PHE A 541 -17.63 -5.33 4.41
N SER A 542 -17.14 -5.35 5.64
CA SER A 542 -17.92 -5.05 6.83
C SER A 542 -17.56 -3.65 7.34
N GLY A 543 -18.59 -2.87 7.63
CA GLY A 543 -18.47 -1.48 8.04
C GLY A 543 -19.23 -1.18 9.32
N GLY A 544 -18.64 -0.36 10.18
CA GLY A 544 -19.32 0.21 11.34
C GLY A 544 -19.31 1.73 11.29
N ILE A 545 -20.49 2.34 11.25
CA ILE A 545 -20.64 3.81 11.24
C ILE A 545 -21.17 4.27 12.60
N ALA A 546 -20.44 5.17 13.25
CA ALA A 546 -20.88 5.80 14.49
C ALA A 546 -21.03 7.32 14.30
N ASN A 547 -22.27 7.79 14.41
CA ASN A 547 -22.55 9.22 14.56
C ASN A 547 -22.20 9.69 15.97
N ARG A 548 -21.40 10.73 16.06
CA ARG A 548 -20.92 11.27 17.32
C ARG A 548 -22.04 11.99 18.07
N LYS A 549 -22.31 11.56 19.31
CA LYS A 549 -23.33 12.15 20.18
C LYS A 549 -22.83 13.43 20.83
N LYS A 550 -23.75 14.28 21.29
CA LYS A 550 -23.40 15.50 22.02
C LYS A 550 -22.65 15.14 23.31
N GLY A 551 -21.42 15.65 23.45
CA GLY A 551 -20.56 15.42 24.61
C GLY A 551 -19.75 14.13 24.57
N GLU A 552 -19.99 13.25 23.59
CA GLU A 552 -19.22 12.02 23.40
C GLU A 552 -17.82 12.34 22.87
N SER A 553 -16.79 11.70 23.39
CA SER A 553 -15.41 11.81 22.91
C SER A 553 -15.21 11.14 21.54
N ILE A 554 -14.09 11.45 20.87
CA ILE A 554 -13.73 10.75 19.63
C ILE A 554 -13.45 9.26 19.90
N GLN A 555 -12.86 8.95 21.05
CA GLN A 555 -12.52 7.58 21.45
C GLN A 555 -13.77 6.71 21.67
N GLU A 556 -14.78 7.22 22.37
CA GLU A 556 -16.07 6.52 22.53
C GLU A 556 -16.75 6.27 21.19
N CYS A 557 -16.71 7.27 20.29
CA CYS A 557 -17.26 7.14 18.93
C CYS A 557 -16.51 6.06 18.12
N LEU A 558 -15.17 6.02 18.19
CA LEU A 558 -14.35 4.97 17.55
C LEU A 558 -14.64 3.58 18.11
N LYS A 559 -14.76 3.45 19.43
CA LYS A 559 -15.09 2.18 20.08
C LYS A 559 -16.43 1.66 19.57
N ARG A 560 -17.44 2.52 19.50
CA ARG A 560 -18.74 2.14 18.92
C ARG A 560 -18.65 1.77 17.45
N ALA A 561 -17.89 2.52 16.63
CA ALA A 561 -17.68 2.16 15.23
C ALA A 561 -17.02 0.79 15.09
N SER A 562 -16.03 0.46 15.93
CA SER A 562 -15.40 -0.86 15.97
C SER A 562 -16.35 -1.96 16.41
N ASP A 563 -17.16 -1.73 17.44
CA ASP A 563 -18.15 -2.72 17.89
C ASP A 563 -19.21 -2.99 16.80
N LEU A 564 -19.59 -1.95 16.05
CA LEU A 564 -20.52 -2.05 14.92
C LEU A 564 -19.91 -2.80 13.73
N GLU A 565 -18.64 -2.55 13.40
CA GLU A 565 -17.92 -3.29 12.35
C GLU A 565 -17.83 -4.78 12.68
N LYS A 566 -17.41 -5.13 13.92
CA LYS A 566 -17.35 -6.52 14.38
C LYS A 566 -18.69 -7.23 14.29
N ARG A 567 -19.77 -6.57 14.74
CA ARG A 567 -21.14 -7.10 14.62
C ARG A 567 -21.53 -7.31 13.17
N SER A 568 -21.19 -6.36 12.30
CA SER A 568 -21.43 -6.50 10.86
C SER A 568 -20.69 -7.68 10.27
N LYS A 569 -19.46 -7.96 10.71
CA LYS A 569 -18.67 -9.12 10.27
C LYS A 569 -19.28 -10.44 10.73
N TYR A 570 -19.78 -10.52 11.97
CA TYR A 570 -20.51 -11.70 12.47
C TYR A 570 -21.80 -11.96 11.70
N PHE A 571 -22.53 -10.89 11.38
CA PHE A 571 -23.77 -10.98 10.60
C PHE A 571 -23.50 -11.42 9.16
N TRP A 572 -22.47 -10.85 8.53
CA TRP A 572 -22.02 -11.26 7.19
C TRP A 572 -21.68 -12.75 7.12
N ARG A 573 -20.95 -13.28 8.12
CA ARG A 573 -20.61 -14.71 8.20
C ARG A 573 -21.87 -15.59 8.32
N GLY A 574 -22.82 -15.19 9.15
CA GLY A 574 -24.10 -15.90 9.29
C GLY A 574 -24.88 -15.96 7.98
N TYR A 575 -24.90 -14.86 7.23
CA TYR A 575 -25.51 -14.83 5.90
C TYR A 575 -24.79 -15.72 4.88
N MET A 576 -23.46 -15.68 4.83
CA MET A 576 -22.69 -16.54 3.92
C MET A 576 -22.94 -18.02 4.22
N LEU A 577 -23.04 -18.39 5.50
CA LEU A 577 -23.43 -19.74 5.90
C LEU A 577 -24.84 -20.12 5.42
N GLU A 578 -25.83 -19.23 5.53
CA GLU A 578 -27.19 -19.47 5.00
C GLU A 578 -27.19 -19.67 3.47
N LYS A 579 -26.27 -19.02 2.75
CA LYS A 579 -26.08 -19.18 1.30
C LYS A 579 -25.32 -20.46 0.91
N GLY A 580 -24.83 -21.24 1.88
CA GLY A 580 -24.02 -22.43 1.64
C GLY A 580 -22.55 -22.12 1.34
N GLU A 581 -22.14 -20.86 1.47
CA GLU A 581 -20.79 -20.36 1.16
C GLU A 581 -19.86 -20.58 2.37
N THR A 582 -19.65 -21.85 2.73
CA THR A 582 -18.98 -22.24 3.98
C THR A 582 -17.51 -21.85 4.04
N GLU A 583 -16.82 -21.72 2.91
CA GLU A 583 -15.43 -21.27 2.84
C GLU A 583 -15.18 -19.90 3.49
N TYR A 584 -16.15 -18.98 3.46
CA TYR A 584 -16.04 -17.64 4.03
C TYR A 584 -16.08 -17.62 5.56
N ILE A 585 -16.67 -18.66 6.18
CA ILE A 585 -16.72 -18.81 7.63
C ILE A 585 -15.55 -19.62 8.16
N LEU A 586 -14.74 -20.23 7.30
CA LEU A 586 -13.52 -20.92 7.73
C LEU A 586 -12.38 -19.90 7.87
N ASN A 587 -11.55 -20.08 8.90
CA ASN A 587 -10.23 -19.48 8.94
C ASN A 587 -9.26 -20.27 8.05
N GLU A 588 -8.03 -19.81 7.97
CA GLU A 588 -6.97 -20.47 7.20
C GLU A 588 -6.63 -21.90 7.70
N HIS A 589 -7.15 -22.29 8.87
CA HIS A 589 -7.03 -23.62 9.46
C HIS A 589 -8.24 -24.52 9.22
N GLY A 590 -9.26 -24.03 8.49
CA GLY A 590 -10.51 -24.77 8.31
C GLY A 590 -11.41 -24.79 9.54
N GLU A 591 -11.12 -23.98 10.57
CA GLU A 591 -11.96 -23.84 11.76
C GLU A 591 -13.05 -22.80 11.50
N THR A 592 -14.23 -23.03 12.05
CA THR A 592 -15.34 -22.09 11.94
C THR A 592 -15.09 -20.84 12.78
N LYS A 593 -15.06 -19.69 12.12
CA LYS A 593 -15.05 -18.36 12.74
C LYS A 593 -16.39 -18.11 13.43
N ASP A 594 -16.37 -17.32 14.50
CA ASP A 594 -17.59 -16.83 15.15
C ASP A 594 -18.55 -16.18 14.14
N PHE A 595 -19.83 -16.55 14.22
CA PHE A 595 -20.92 -15.99 13.43
C PHE A 595 -22.18 -15.87 14.30
N SER A 596 -23.13 -15.04 13.88
CA SER A 596 -24.45 -14.98 14.51
C SER A 596 -25.46 -15.77 13.68
N ASP A 597 -26.39 -16.48 14.33
CA ASP A 597 -27.49 -17.12 13.62
C ASP A 597 -28.35 -16.04 12.95
N PHE A 598 -28.38 -16.09 11.62
CA PHE A 598 -29.09 -15.11 10.81
C PHE A 598 -30.60 -15.12 11.08
N ASN A 599 -31.18 -16.28 11.44
CA ASN A 599 -32.60 -16.42 11.71
C ASN A 599 -32.99 -15.77 13.05
N GLU A 600 -32.17 -15.90 14.09
CA GLU A 600 -32.43 -15.25 15.38
C GLU A 600 -32.40 -13.72 15.26
N LEU A 601 -31.50 -13.17 14.43
CA LEU A 601 -31.39 -11.74 14.19
C LEU A 601 -32.49 -11.17 13.29
N LYS A 602 -33.01 -11.96 12.33
CA LYS A 602 -34.17 -11.56 11.51
C LYS A 602 -35.44 -11.45 12.35
N ILE A 603 -35.56 -12.27 13.39
CA ILE A 603 -36.68 -12.30 14.34
C ILE A 603 -36.62 -11.14 15.34
N SER A 604 -35.43 -10.68 15.73
CA SER A 604 -35.27 -9.59 16.71
C SER A 604 -35.70 -8.20 16.19
N GLY A 605 -35.95 -8.06 14.89
CA GLY A 605 -36.41 -6.80 14.29
C GLY A 605 -35.40 -5.67 14.35
N GLU A 606 -34.12 -5.98 14.59
CA GLU A 606 -33.04 -4.99 14.55
C GLU A 606 -32.84 -4.52 13.09
N ASN A 607 -33.52 -3.44 12.70
CA ASN A 607 -33.32 -2.68 11.46
C ASN A 607 -31.91 -2.03 11.34
N ALA A 608 -30.93 -2.51 12.11
CA ALA A 608 -29.62 -1.92 12.28
C ALA A 608 -28.61 -2.35 11.22
N PHE A 609 -29.00 -3.15 10.23
CA PHE A 609 -28.09 -3.63 9.20
C PHE A 609 -28.55 -3.24 7.80
N LYS A 610 -27.66 -2.60 7.05
CA LYS A 610 -27.88 -2.27 5.64
C LYS A 610 -27.12 -3.23 4.75
N LEU A 611 -27.92 -3.91 3.93
CA LEU A 611 -27.50 -4.77 2.84
C LEU A 611 -27.65 -3.98 1.53
N SER A 612 -26.52 -3.64 0.91
CA SER A 612 -26.51 -3.15 -0.47
C SER A 612 -25.87 -4.20 -1.37
N ARG A 613 -26.61 -4.65 -2.39
CA ARG A 613 -26.16 -5.55 -3.47
C ARG A 613 -25.18 -6.64 -3.03
N ASN A 614 -25.44 -7.35 -1.93
CA ASN A 614 -24.60 -8.43 -1.36
C ASN A 614 -23.11 -8.09 -1.09
N SER A 615 -22.65 -6.86 -1.35
CA SER A 615 -21.25 -6.42 -1.19
C SER A 615 -21.04 -5.51 0.02
N LEU A 616 -22.13 -4.96 0.57
CA LEU A 616 -22.12 -4.08 1.74
C LEU A 616 -22.81 -4.70 2.93
N TRP A 617 -22.08 -4.77 4.04
CA TRP A 617 -22.61 -5.07 5.34
C TRP A 617 -22.24 -3.92 6.26
N ILE A 618 -23.22 -3.09 6.61
CA ILE A 618 -23.03 -1.98 7.56
C ILE A 618 -23.94 -2.18 8.74
N SER A 619 -23.39 -2.10 9.95
CA SER A 619 -24.19 -1.88 11.15
C SER A 619 -24.34 -0.38 11.41
N ASP A 620 -25.58 0.09 11.40
CA ASP A 620 -25.96 1.48 11.63
C ASP A 620 -27.12 1.57 12.63
N ARG A 621 -27.20 2.66 13.40
CA ARG A 621 -28.43 3.04 14.13
C ARG A 621 -29.25 4.10 13.40
N ILE A 622 -28.82 4.54 12.23
CA ILE A 622 -29.55 5.48 11.39
C ILE A 622 -30.62 4.70 10.61
N SER A 623 -31.89 4.99 10.89
CA SER A 623 -32.94 4.78 9.89
C SER A 623 -32.68 5.77 8.76
N PHE A 624 -32.41 5.29 7.56
CA PHE A 624 -32.35 6.15 6.38
C PHE A 624 -33.76 6.39 5.84
#